data_AF-A0A1Z9F2V4-F1
#
_entry.id   AF-A0A1Z9F2V4-F1
#
_cell.length_a   1.000
_cell.length_b   1.000
_cell.length_c   1.000
_cell.angle_alpha   90.00
_cell.angle_beta   90.00
_cell.angle_gamma   90.00
#
_symmetry.space_group_name_H-M   'P 1'
#
loop_
_entity.id
_entity.type
_entity.pdbx_description
1 polymer ?
#
loop_
_entity_poly.entity_id
_entity_poly.type
_entity_poly.pdbx_seq_one_letter_code
_entity_poly.pdbx_strand_id
1 'polypeptide(L)'
;MADPKKGTGKKPKGSGRRLYTDENPKDTVSIKYATVQDARDTARKVKNIKKPYARKIQILTVMEQRAKVAGKSKQAEIAKKAKEALRKKHKKSKV
;
A
#
# COMPACT_ATOMS: atom_id res chain seq x y z
N MET A 1 22.94 18.48 22.55
CA MET A 1 22.78 17.12 21.98
C MET A 1 22.48 17.29 20.50
N ALA A 2 23.26 16.69 19.60
CA ALA A 2 23.02 16.87 18.17
C ALA A 2 21.69 16.23 17.76
N ASP A 3 20.94 16.88 16.86
CA ASP A 3 19.70 16.30 16.32
C ASP A 3 20.01 14.97 15.60
N PRO A 4 19.15 13.96 15.75
CA PRO A 4 19.43 12.64 15.19
C PRO A 4 19.36 12.68 13.67
N LYS A 5 20.39 12.13 13.00
CA LYS A 5 20.48 12.06 11.52
C LYS A 5 19.46 11.09 10.90
N LYS A 6 18.97 10.12 11.68
CA LYS A 6 17.92 9.17 11.31
C LYS A 6 16.81 9.29 12.34
N GLY A 7 15.56 9.20 11.93
CA GLY A 7 14.45 9.35 12.85
C GLY A 7 14.37 8.18 13.81
N THR A 8 14.01 8.49 15.04
CA THR A 8 14.22 7.60 16.19
C THR A 8 12.91 7.06 16.76
N GLY A 9 11.77 7.28 16.08
CA GLY A 9 10.41 6.94 16.53
C GLY A 9 9.93 7.69 17.79
N LYS A 10 10.83 7.96 18.75
CA LYS A 10 10.65 8.72 19.99
C LYS A 10 11.52 9.99 19.95
N LYS A 11 10.97 11.10 20.45
CA LYS A 11 11.69 12.38 20.56
C LYS A 11 12.88 12.22 21.54
N PRO A 12 14.13 12.45 21.12
CA PRO A 12 15.27 12.43 22.04
C PRO A 12 15.10 13.52 23.12
N LYS A 13 15.43 13.20 24.38
CA LYS A 13 15.45 14.20 25.46
C LYS A 13 16.50 15.26 25.12
N GLY A 14 16.10 16.53 25.01
CA GLY A 14 16.99 17.65 24.68
C GLY A 14 17.10 18.01 23.19
N SER A 15 16.28 17.43 22.30
CA SER A 15 16.18 17.83 20.88
C SER A 15 14.89 18.61 20.60
N GLY A 16 14.98 19.64 19.75
CA GLY A 16 13.85 20.44 19.31
C GLY A 16 12.96 19.74 18.26
N ARG A 17 13.51 18.79 17.50
CA ARG A 17 12.85 18.17 16.34
C ARG A 17 12.45 16.72 16.58
N ARG A 18 11.20 16.37 16.25
CA ARG A 18 10.79 14.98 16.00
C ARG A 18 11.13 14.64 14.55
N LEU A 19 12.29 14.03 14.30
CA LEU A 19 12.54 13.43 12.98
C LEU A 19 11.73 12.12 12.94
N TYR A 20 10.52 12.16 12.39
CA TYR A 20 9.79 10.95 12.02
C TYR A 20 10.43 10.39 10.75
N THR A 21 11.34 9.44 10.87
CA THR A 21 11.60 8.54 9.75
C THR A 21 10.64 7.38 9.89
N ASP A 22 9.92 7.08 8.82
CA ASP A 22 9.27 5.79 8.66
C ASP A 22 10.38 4.73 8.70
N GLU A 23 10.55 4.07 9.86
CA GLU A 23 11.74 3.26 10.19
C GLU A 23 11.86 1.98 9.35
N ASN A 24 10.99 1.75 8.36
CA ASN A 24 11.03 0.53 7.56
C ASN A 24 10.57 0.72 6.11
N PRO A 25 11.42 1.20 5.18
CA PRO A 25 11.07 1.33 3.75
C PRO A 25 10.75 -0.02 3.07
N LYS A 26 11.00 -1.15 3.76
CA LYS A 26 10.64 -2.51 3.32
C LYS A 26 9.14 -2.75 3.21
N ASP A 27 8.30 -1.95 3.87
CA ASP A 27 6.85 -2.07 3.77
C ASP A 27 6.19 -1.15 2.73
N THR A 28 6.99 -0.33 2.07
CA THR A 28 6.52 0.52 0.97
C THR A 28 6.28 -0.31 -0.27
N VAL A 29 5.07 -0.24 -0.82
CA VAL A 29 4.70 -0.86 -2.10
C VAL A 29 4.35 0.24 -3.09
N SER A 30 5.10 0.31 -4.20
CA SER A 30 4.80 1.25 -5.28
C SER A 30 3.50 0.87 -5.98
N ILE A 31 2.61 1.85 -6.20
CA ILE A 31 1.32 1.67 -6.87
C ILE A 31 1.30 2.62 -8.06
N LYS A 32 1.09 2.08 -9.26
CA LYS A 32 0.88 2.89 -10.48
C LYS A 32 -0.56 2.71 -10.94
N TYR A 33 -1.20 3.82 -11.30
CA TYR A 33 -2.58 3.86 -11.83
C TYR A 33 -2.73 5.00 -12.84
N ALA A 34 -1.62 5.40 -13.49
CA ALA A 34 -1.64 6.44 -14.51
C ALA A 34 -2.50 5.99 -15.68
N THR A 35 -2.19 4.82 -16.25
CA THR A 35 -2.96 4.14 -17.30
C THR A 35 -3.77 2.96 -16.77
N VAL A 36 -4.65 2.40 -17.61
CA VAL A 36 -5.37 1.15 -17.31
C VAL A 36 -4.40 -0.02 -17.19
N GLN A 37 -3.36 -0.04 -18.03
CA GLN A 37 -2.35 -1.10 -18.03
C GLN A 37 -1.54 -1.07 -16.72
N ASP A 38 -1.13 0.12 -16.26
CA ASP A 38 -0.46 0.29 -14.96
C ASP A 38 -1.28 -0.25 -13.80
N ALA A 39 -2.60 -0.02 -13.82
CA ALA A 39 -3.50 -0.52 -12.78
C ALA A 39 -3.60 -2.06 -12.81
N ARG A 40 -3.62 -2.68 -14.01
CA ARG A 40 -3.58 -4.14 -14.17
C ARG A 40 -2.27 -4.73 -13.65
N ASP A 41 -1.15 -4.11 -13.99
CA ASP A 41 0.18 -4.57 -13.59
C ASP A 41 0.39 -4.41 -12.09
N THR A 42 -0.08 -3.30 -11.52
CA THR A 42 -0.09 -3.08 -10.07
C THR A 42 -0.97 -4.12 -9.37
N ALA A 43 -2.18 -4.38 -9.87
CA ALA A 43 -3.04 -5.41 -9.30
C ALA A 43 -2.43 -6.81 -9.38
N ARG A 44 -1.78 -7.17 -10.50
CA ARG A 44 -1.05 -8.44 -10.68
C ARG A 44 0.11 -8.55 -9.68
N LYS A 45 0.93 -7.51 -9.58
CA LYS A 45 2.03 -7.42 -8.62
C LYS A 45 1.54 -7.66 -7.19
N VAL A 46 0.53 -6.91 -6.75
CA VAL A 46 0.00 -6.98 -5.37
C VAL A 46 -0.63 -8.34 -5.05
N LYS A 47 -1.24 -9.02 -6.02
CA LYS A 47 -1.71 -10.40 -5.82
C LYS A 47 -0.56 -11.36 -5.50
N ASN A 48 0.61 -11.15 -6.11
CA ASN A 48 1.74 -12.08 -6.08
C ASN A 48 2.83 -11.74 -5.06
N ILE A 49 2.90 -10.50 -4.54
CA ILE A 49 3.91 -10.14 -3.53
C ILE A 49 3.81 -11.02 -2.26
N LYS A 50 4.96 -11.24 -1.61
CA LYS A 50 5.06 -11.93 -0.31
C LYS A 50 4.68 -10.98 0.84
N LYS A 51 3.40 -10.59 0.90
CA LYS A 51 2.82 -9.80 1.98
C LYS A 51 1.55 -10.47 2.51
N PRO A 52 1.16 -10.24 3.78
CA PRO A 52 -0.07 -10.80 4.35
C PRO A 52 -1.32 -10.41 3.55
N TYR A 53 -2.36 -11.25 3.59
CA TYR A 53 -3.64 -11.00 2.91
C TYR A 53 -4.21 -9.62 3.24
N ALA A 54 -4.26 -9.26 4.53
CA ALA A 54 -4.74 -7.97 4.99
C ALA A 54 -3.99 -6.80 4.33
N ARG A 55 -2.66 -6.92 4.22
CA ARG A 55 -1.81 -5.90 3.59
C ARG A 55 -2.09 -5.75 2.10
N LYS A 56 -2.30 -6.85 1.37
CA LYS A 56 -2.69 -6.82 -0.04
C LYS A 56 -4.02 -6.09 -0.25
N ILE A 57 -5.00 -6.32 0.62
CA ILE A 57 -6.31 -5.65 0.56
C ILE A 57 -6.20 -4.16 0.84
N GLN A 58 -5.38 -3.75 1.80
CA GLN A 58 -5.12 -2.33 2.08
C GLN A 58 -4.54 -1.61 0.87
N ILE A 59 -3.48 -2.17 0.26
CA ILE A 59 -2.82 -1.59 -0.91
C ILE A 59 -3.82 -1.40 -2.07
N LEU A 60 -4.62 -2.43 -2.38
CA LEU A 60 -5.63 -2.34 -3.44
C LEU A 60 -6.75 -1.35 -3.10
N THR A 61 -7.08 -1.18 -1.82
CA THR A 61 -8.07 -0.18 -1.38
C THR A 61 -7.56 1.24 -1.58
N VAL A 62 -6.28 1.48 -1.27
CA VAL A 62 -5.65 2.78 -1.56
C VAL A 62 -5.66 3.08 -3.06
N MET A 63 -5.31 2.09 -3.89
CA MET A 63 -5.39 2.25 -5.36
C MET A 63 -6.81 2.57 -5.83
N GLU A 64 -7.82 1.85 -5.31
CA GLU A 64 -9.22 2.09 -5.66
C GLU A 64 -9.67 3.50 -5.32
N GLN A 65 -9.40 3.97 -4.10
CA GLN A 65 -9.84 5.29 -3.65
C GLN A 65 -9.15 6.41 -4.42
N ARG A 66 -7.83 6.30 -4.62
CA ARG A 66 -7.08 7.28 -5.42
C ARG A 66 -7.57 7.33 -6.86
N ALA A 67 -7.89 6.18 -7.45
CA ALA A 67 -8.46 6.12 -8.79
C ALA A 67 -9.87 6.74 -8.84
N LYS A 68 -10.73 6.49 -7.85
CA LYS A 68 -12.06 7.11 -7.75
C LYS A 68 -11.98 8.62 -7.65
N VAL A 69 -11.17 9.14 -6.73
CA VAL A 69 -10.97 10.59 -6.55
C VAL A 69 -10.41 11.23 -7.81
N ALA A 70 -9.55 10.52 -8.55
CA ALA A 70 -9.00 11.00 -9.82
C ALA A 70 -9.93 10.80 -11.04
N GLY A 71 -11.20 10.38 -10.85
CA GLY A 71 -12.15 10.15 -11.96
C GLY A 71 -11.84 8.92 -12.84
N LYS A 72 -10.91 8.06 -12.41
CA LYS A 72 -10.40 6.90 -13.16
C LYS A 72 -11.21 5.63 -12.87
N SER A 73 -12.44 5.59 -13.38
CA SER A 73 -13.42 4.52 -13.10
C SER A 73 -12.92 3.10 -13.42
N LYS A 74 -12.31 2.89 -14.61
CA LYS A 74 -11.78 1.58 -15.02
C LYS A 74 -10.68 1.07 -14.08
N GLN A 75 -9.81 1.95 -13.61
CA GLN A 75 -8.71 1.62 -12.71
C GLN A 75 -9.23 1.27 -11.31
N ALA A 76 -10.25 2.00 -10.83
CA ALA A 76 -10.95 1.66 -9.59
C ALA A 76 -11.63 0.28 -9.69
N GLU A 77 -12.26 -0.03 -10.82
CA GLU A 77 -12.88 -1.34 -11.07
C GLU A 77 -11.85 -2.48 -11.06
N ILE A 78 -10.67 -2.27 -11.66
CA ILE A 78 -9.57 -3.24 -11.63
C ILE A 78 -9.14 -3.52 -10.18
N ALA A 79 -8.98 -2.48 -9.36
CA ALA A 79 -8.64 -2.63 -7.95
C ALA A 79 -9.72 -3.43 -7.20
N LYS A 80 -11.00 -3.11 -7.43
CA LYS A 80 -12.15 -3.81 -6.84
C LYS A 80 -12.15 -5.29 -7.20
N LYS A 81 -12.06 -5.62 -8.48
CA LYS A 81 -11.98 -7.01 -8.98
C LYS A 81 -10.78 -7.77 -8.40
N ALA A 82 -9.64 -7.09 -8.25
CA ALA A 82 -8.47 -7.68 -7.62
C ALA A 82 -8.70 -8.05 -6.15
N LYS A 83 -9.39 -7.19 -5.37
CA LYS A 83 -9.76 -7.49 -3.98
C LYS A 83 -10.72 -8.65 -3.89
N GLU A 84 -11.73 -8.72 -4.76
CA GLU A 84 -12.69 -9.81 -4.79
C GLU A 84 -12.02 -11.16 -5.07
N ALA A 85 -11.08 -11.21 -6.03
CA ALA A 85 -10.30 -12.41 -6.30
C ALA A 85 -9.50 -12.87 -5.07
N LEU A 86 -8.86 -11.94 -4.35
CA LEU A 86 -8.14 -12.25 -3.12
C LEU A 86 -9.08 -12.72 -2.00
N ARG A 87 -10.24 -12.10 -1.84
CA ARG A 87 -11.27 -12.51 -0.86
C ARG A 87 -11.75 -13.93 -1.13
N LYS A 88 -12.06 -14.26 -2.39
CA LYS A 88 -12.48 -15.61 -2.80
C LYS A 88 -11.37 -16.63 -2.51
N LYS A 89 -10.12 -16.34 -2.86
CA LYS A 89 -8.98 -17.23 -2.59
C LYS A 89 -8.78 -17.45 -1.08
N HIS A 90 -8.84 -16.39 -0.28
CA HIS A 90 -8.65 -16.45 1.17
C HIS A 90 -9.79 -17.18 1.90
N LYS A 91 -11.02 -17.07 1.40
CA LYS A 91 -12.16 -17.86 1.91
C LYS A 91 -11.98 -19.34 1.60
N LYS A 92 -11.60 -19.70 0.37
CA LYS A 92 -11.36 -21.10 -0.02
C LYS A 92 -10.27 -21.78 0.79
N SER A 93 -9.21 -21.06 1.17
CA SER A 93 -8.13 -21.63 2.00
C SER A 93 -8.48 -21.81 3.48
N LYS A 94 -9.65 -21.32 3.91
CA LYS A 94 -10.15 -21.46 5.29
C LYS A 94 -11.22 -22.54 5.44
N VAL A 95 -11.67 -23.11 4.32
CA VAL A 95 -12.53 -24.28 4.24
C VAL A 95 -11.61 -25.49 4.13
#